data_AF-A0A6M5Z522-F1
#
_entry.id   AF-A0A6M5Z522-F1
#
_cell.length_a   1.000
_cell.length_b   1.000
_cell.length_c   1.000
_cell.angle_alpha   90.00
_cell.angle_beta   90.00
_cell.angle_gamma   90.00
#
_symmetry.space_group_name_H-M   'P 1'
#
loop_
_entity.id
_entity.type
_entity.pdbx_description
1 polymer ?
#
loop_
_entity_poly.entity_id
_entity_poly.type
_entity_poly.pdbx_seq_one_letter_code
_entity_poly.pdbx_strand_id
1 'polypeptide(L)'
;MPEAARGFEVLSQEGKVVDLGTEFGVSVAADGSAQVVVFRGEVLAHAAGRGAATPISVREQQSARIGAEGVSLQPQNPGAAGFVRQIVPPVHFDLRSRSFDFRGAVGGTLLDKAGRGTGLTHRLPGTGKLLPAHDPNLVLAPAVGLLQLTTTENDLNGQVKIDRGEYVGVRLSDFGFTGVEDFAVSAVIPNSPVLGEVDQLGLYAGVRSDRHIRGGLMRPGGNRGVGPSTQFFVGNNGGDDANLHMVGVVATGVDLVLQLERVRGKYSLMIENRTSGESTALTIRHPEFLDGERDLYVGLFGATPWRNIPRTILVKEFKVNVWTRRN
;
A
#
# COMPACT_ATOMS: atom_id res chain seq x y z
N MET A 1 25.18 -6.46 0.51
CA MET A 1 24.73 -7.84 0.80
C MET A 1 23.44 -8.09 0.06
N PRO A 2 23.26 -9.22 -0.64
CA PRO A 2 21.91 -9.62 -0.99
C PRO A 2 21.66 -11.07 -0.56
N GLU A 3 20.84 -11.28 0.47
CA GLU A 3 19.88 -12.41 0.50
C GLU A 3 18.97 -12.35 1.74
N ALA A 4 17.67 -12.25 1.50
CA ALA A 4 16.61 -12.89 2.27
C ALA A 4 15.26 -12.59 1.58
N ALA A 5 14.86 -13.46 0.67
CA ALA A 5 13.45 -13.70 0.42
C ALA A 5 13.26 -15.21 0.40
N ARG A 6 12.27 -15.85 1.01
CA ARG A 6 11.11 -15.45 1.83
C ARG A 6 10.51 -16.79 2.32
N GLY A 7 10.03 -16.85 3.56
CA GLY A 7 9.08 -17.89 4.01
C GLY A 7 7.83 -17.20 4.57
N PHE A 8 6.70 -17.91 4.65
CA PHE A 8 5.47 -17.44 5.31
C PHE A 8 5.13 -18.32 6.53
N GLU A 9 4.40 -17.75 7.49
CA GLU A 9 3.87 -18.51 8.62
C GLU A 9 2.38 -18.82 8.39
N VAL A 10 1.98 -20.05 8.68
CA VAL A 10 0.56 -20.44 8.74
C VAL A 10 0.18 -20.58 10.20
N LEU A 11 -0.77 -19.77 10.65
CA LEU A 11 -1.34 -19.83 12.00
C LEU A 11 -2.62 -20.67 11.98
N SER A 12 -2.69 -21.63 12.89
CA SER A 12 -3.88 -22.41 13.22
C SER A 12 -4.22 -22.23 14.69
N GLN A 13 -5.41 -22.68 15.12
CA GLN A 13 -5.83 -22.58 16.51
C GLN A 13 -4.85 -23.26 17.47
N GLU A 14 -4.36 -24.46 17.09
CA GLU A 14 -3.52 -25.30 17.94
C GLU A 14 -2.01 -25.11 17.68
N GLY A 15 -1.60 -24.17 16.81
CA GLY A 15 -0.18 -23.96 16.55
C GLY A 15 0.16 -23.22 15.27
N LYS A 16 1.46 -23.19 14.95
CA LYS A 16 1.97 -22.52 13.74
C LYS A 16 2.95 -23.37 12.94
N VAL A 17 3.00 -23.12 11.64
CA VAL A 17 3.94 -23.73 10.70
C VAL A 17 4.77 -22.62 10.07
N VAL A 18 6.09 -22.75 10.13
CA VAL A 18 7.03 -21.79 9.53
C VAL A 18 7.64 -22.41 8.28
N ASP A 19 7.40 -21.79 7.14
CA ASP A 19 8.02 -22.16 5.86
C ASP A 19 9.49 -21.71 5.82
N LEU A 20 10.37 -22.62 5.40
CA LEU A 20 11.80 -22.38 5.21
C LEU A 20 12.23 -22.51 3.74
N GLY A 21 11.29 -22.37 2.79
CA GLY A 21 11.54 -22.46 1.34
C GLY A 21 11.00 -23.75 0.73
N THR A 22 9.75 -24.10 1.05
CA THR A 22 9.24 -25.47 1.02
C THR A 22 7.87 -25.56 0.32
N GLU A 23 7.59 -26.69 -0.34
CA GLU A 23 6.24 -27.07 -0.76
C GLU A 23 5.62 -27.95 0.34
N PHE A 24 4.57 -27.46 1.01
CA PHE A 24 3.87 -28.19 2.06
C PHE A 24 2.37 -27.96 2.02
N GLY A 25 1.62 -28.90 2.57
CA GLY A 25 0.18 -28.83 2.76
C GLY A 25 -0.16 -28.68 4.23
N VAL A 26 -1.18 -27.86 4.54
CA VAL A 26 -1.79 -27.78 5.88
C VAL A 26 -3.27 -28.10 5.76
N SER A 27 -3.75 -29.01 6.59
CA SER A 27 -5.17 -29.31 6.76
C SER A 27 -5.53 -29.08 8.22
N VAL A 28 -6.65 -28.40 8.49
CA VAL A 28 -7.11 -28.14 9.85
C VAL A 28 -8.44 -28.85 10.05
N ALA A 29 -8.51 -29.73 11.04
CA ALA A 29 -9.71 -30.45 11.41
C ALA A 29 -10.66 -29.54 12.22
N ALA A 30 -11.92 -29.94 12.33
CA ALA A 30 -12.95 -29.17 13.06
C ALA A 30 -12.65 -29.00 14.56
N ASP A 31 -11.79 -29.86 15.12
CA ASP A 31 -11.30 -29.77 16.51
C ASP A 31 -10.12 -28.81 16.68
N GLY A 32 -9.71 -28.10 15.62
CA GLY A 32 -8.58 -27.17 15.62
C GLY A 32 -7.22 -27.83 15.40
N SER A 33 -7.13 -29.17 15.45
CA SER A 33 -5.88 -29.88 15.19
C SER A 33 -5.45 -29.72 13.73
N ALA A 34 -4.17 -29.50 13.50
CA ALA A 34 -3.62 -29.29 12.17
C ALA A 34 -2.73 -30.46 11.76
N GLN A 35 -2.86 -30.89 10.50
CA GLN A 35 -1.92 -31.80 9.86
C GLN A 35 -1.06 -31.01 8.89
N VAL A 36 0.25 -31.20 9.00
CA VAL A 36 1.26 -30.61 8.12
C VAL A 36 1.91 -31.74 7.32
N VAL A 37 1.99 -31.58 6.01
CA VAL A 37 2.61 -32.56 5.10
C VAL A 37 3.64 -31.84 4.26
N VAL A 38 4.89 -32.29 4.27
CA VAL A 38 5.96 -31.65 3.51
C VAL A 38 6.24 -32.44 2.24
N PHE A 39 6.00 -31.81 1.09
CA PHE A 39 6.23 -32.41 -0.22
C PHE A 39 7.66 -32.20 -0.70
N ARG A 40 8.26 -31.04 -0.42
CA ARG A 40 9.65 -30.72 -0.77
C ARG A 40 10.20 -29.67 0.18
N GLY A 41 11.35 -29.91 0.80
CA GLY A 41 12.01 -28.97 1.72
C GLY A 41 11.79 -29.30 3.19
N GLU A 42 11.71 -28.27 4.03
CA GLU A 42 11.58 -28.36 5.49
C GLU A 42 10.63 -27.29 6.05
N VAL A 43 9.83 -27.63 7.05
CA VAL A 43 9.08 -26.65 7.86
C VAL A 43 9.35 -26.88 9.35
N LEU A 44 9.14 -25.83 10.15
CA LEU A 44 9.08 -25.95 11.60
C LEU A 44 7.61 -25.94 12.06
N ALA A 45 7.20 -26.98 12.76
CA ALA A 45 5.88 -27.09 13.36
C ALA A 45 5.95 -26.79 14.87
N HIS A 46 5.05 -25.91 15.33
CA HIS A 46 4.93 -25.49 16.72
C HIS A 46 3.51 -25.76 17.23
N ALA A 47 3.38 -26.31 18.43
CA ALA A 47 2.09 -26.34 19.14
C ALA A 47 1.88 -25.03 19.92
N ALA A 48 0.62 -24.59 20.03
CA ALA A 48 0.22 -23.46 20.86
C ALA A 48 0.01 -23.91 22.32
N GLY A 49 0.43 -23.11 23.30
CA GLY A 49 0.16 -23.37 24.72
C GLY A 49 1.30 -23.02 25.70
N ARG A 50 0.96 -22.83 26.98
CA ARG A 50 1.97 -22.62 28.06
C ARG A 50 2.71 -23.94 28.30
N GLY A 51 4.01 -23.95 28.03
CA GLY A 51 4.85 -25.16 28.07
C GLY A 51 5.14 -25.78 26.71
N ALA A 52 4.91 -25.04 25.62
CA ALA A 52 5.14 -25.49 24.24
C ALA A 52 6.49 -26.24 24.09
N ALA A 53 6.40 -27.50 23.67
CA ALA A 53 7.56 -28.31 23.34
C ALA A 53 8.39 -27.63 22.23
N THR A 54 9.69 -27.93 22.20
CA THR A 54 10.61 -27.50 21.14
C THR A 54 9.97 -27.77 19.77
N PRO A 55 10.04 -26.82 18.82
CA PRO A 55 9.52 -27.04 17.47
C PRO A 55 10.11 -28.31 16.85
N ILE A 56 9.27 -29.00 16.09
CA ILE A 56 9.67 -30.17 15.35
C ILE A 56 9.94 -29.78 13.90
N SER A 57 11.14 -30.13 13.43
CA SER A 57 11.50 -30.09 12.01
C SER A 57 10.75 -31.21 11.28
N VAL A 58 9.95 -30.83 10.30
CA VAL A 58 9.23 -31.76 9.40
C VAL A 58 9.86 -31.61 8.02
N ARG A 59 10.45 -32.68 7.51
CA ARG A 59 11.20 -32.70 6.26
C ARG A 59 10.40 -33.32 5.12
N GLU A 60 10.93 -33.21 3.91
CA GLU A 60 10.40 -33.83 2.71
C GLU A 60 9.92 -35.27 2.95
N GLN A 61 8.71 -35.56 2.47
CA GLN A 61 7.98 -36.82 2.63
C GLN A 61 7.57 -37.16 4.06
N GLN A 62 7.77 -36.27 5.03
CA GLN A 62 7.24 -36.41 6.38
C GLN A 62 5.92 -35.67 6.53
N SER A 63 5.17 -36.05 7.57
CA SER A 63 4.04 -35.28 8.05
C SER A 63 4.07 -35.17 9.57
N ALA A 64 3.38 -34.16 10.11
CA ALA A 64 3.21 -33.97 11.53
C ALA A 64 1.76 -33.61 11.86
N ARG A 65 1.29 -34.05 13.02
CA ARG A 65 0.04 -33.58 13.60
C ARG A 65 0.35 -32.62 14.74
N ILE A 66 -0.25 -31.44 14.68
CA ILE A 66 -0.24 -30.40 15.70
C ILE A 66 -1.59 -30.46 16.42
N GLY A 67 -1.60 -30.66 17.72
CA GLY A 67 -2.79 -30.60 18.56
C GLY A 67 -2.46 -30.14 19.97
N ALA A 68 -3.46 -30.14 20.85
CA ALA A 68 -3.33 -29.63 22.22
C ALA A 68 -2.21 -30.29 23.04
N GLU A 69 -1.85 -31.55 22.74
CA GLU A 69 -0.79 -32.29 23.43
C GLU A 69 0.63 -32.00 22.89
N GLY A 70 0.74 -31.29 21.76
CA GLY A 70 2.02 -30.98 21.12
C GLY A 70 2.06 -31.32 19.63
N VAL A 71 3.28 -31.43 19.10
CA VAL A 71 3.54 -31.82 17.72
C VAL A 71 4.02 -33.27 17.70
N SER A 72 3.44 -34.10 16.83
CA SER A 72 3.84 -35.51 16.64
C SER A 72 4.19 -35.78 15.19
N LEU A 73 5.39 -36.30 14.93
CA LEU A 73 5.75 -36.79 13.59
C LEU A 73 4.94 -38.04 13.26
N GLN A 74 4.46 -38.10 12.04
CA GLN A 74 3.69 -39.22 11.51
C GLN A 74 4.56 -39.97 10.49
N PRO A 75 4.64 -41.31 10.59
CA PRO A 75 5.60 -42.12 9.83
C PRO A 75 5.32 -42.22 8.32
N GLN A 76 4.15 -41.77 7.84
CA GLN A 76 3.81 -41.81 6.41
C GLN A 76 3.12 -40.52 5.94
N ASN A 77 3.52 -40.04 4.77
CA ASN A 77 2.84 -38.97 4.05
C ASN A 77 1.48 -39.52 3.56
N PRO A 78 0.32 -38.93 3.93
CA PRO A 78 -1.00 -39.39 3.47
C PRO A 78 -1.19 -39.25 1.94
N GLY A 79 -0.21 -38.72 1.22
CA GLY A 79 -0.20 -38.58 -0.22
C GLY A 79 -0.68 -37.19 -0.66
N ALA A 80 -0.20 -36.77 -1.83
CA ALA A 80 -0.50 -35.47 -2.44
C ALA A 80 -1.99 -35.26 -2.81
N ALA A 81 -2.80 -36.32 -2.87
CA ALA A 81 -4.13 -36.30 -3.47
C ALA A 81 -5.16 -35.44 -2.71
N GLY A 82 -4.92 -35.14 -1.42
CA GLY A 82 -5.79 -34.30 -0.59
C GLY A 82 -5.42 -32.81 -0.56
N PHE A 83 -4.34 -32.41 -1.21
CA PHE A 83 -3.81 -31.05 -1.15
C PHE A 83 -3.81 -30.38 -2.52
N VAL A 84 -4.22 -29.11 -2.57
CA VAL A 84 -4.05 -28.27 -3.76
C VAL A 84 -2.58 -27.86 -3.85
N ARG A 85 -1.80 -28.60 -4.64
CA ARG A 85 -0.35 -28.38 -4.80
C ARG A 85 0.00 -27.35 -5.86
N GLN A 86 -0.91 -27.15 -6.80
CA GLN A 86 -0.83 -26.13 -7.83
C GLN A 86 -2.24 -25.58 -8.05
N ILE A 87 -2.37 -24.27 -8.20
CA ILE A 87 -3.58 -23.68 -8.74
C ILE A 87 -3.55 -24.01 -10.23
N VAL A 88 -4.41 -24.93 -10.66
CA VAL A 88 -4.50 -25.38 -12.06
C VAL A 88 -5.85 -24.91 -12.63
N PRO A 89 -5.85 -24.11 -13.70
CA PRO A 89 -4.68 -23.52 -14.36
C PRO A 89 -4.01 -22.41 -13.51
N PRO A 90 -2.71 -22.12 -13.72
CA PRO A 90 -2.04 -21.01 -13.06
C PRO A 90 -2.77 -19.71 -13.37
N VAL A 91 -3.00 -18.89 -12.36
CA VAL A 91 -3.53 -17.54 -12.60
C VAL A 91 -2.42 -16.70 -13.21
N HIS A 92 -2.59 -16.30 -14.46
CA HIS A 92 -1.64 -15.43 -15.15
C HIS A 92 -2.05 -13.96 -14.98
N PHE A 93 -1.07 -13.09 -14.77
CA PHE A 93 -1.28 -11.64 -14.70
C PHE A 93 -0.48 -10.94 -15.79
N ASP A 94 -1.16 -10.12 -16.59
CA ASP A 94 -0.49 -9.20 -17.51
C ASP A 94 -0.13 -7.93 -16.74
N LEU A 95 1.05 -7.91 -16.11
CA LEU A 95 1.51 -6.78 -15.32
C LEU A 95 2.20 -5.72 -16.18
N ARG A 96 1.75 -4.47 -16.06
CA ARG A 96 2.40 -3.27 -16.58
C ARG A 96 2.82 -2.41 -15.40
N SER A 97 4.12 -2.13 -15.27
CA SER A 97 4.70 -1.47 -14.11
C SER A 97 5.60 -0.31 -14.53
N ARG A 98 5.59 0.76 -13.73
CA ARG A 98 6.55 1.86 -13.82
C ARG A 98 6.94 2.31 -12.42
N SER A 99 8.24 2.50 -12.21
CA SER A 99 8.80 3.12 -11.01
C SER A 99 9.44 4.47 -11.36
N PHE A 100 9.33 5.40 -10.42
CA PHE A 100 9.93 6.73 -10.45
C PHE A 100 10.82 6.85 -9.22
N ASP A 101 12.14 6.85 -9.41
CA ASP A 101 13.14 6.88 -8.34
C ASP A 101 13.81 8.26 -8.16
N PHE A 102 13.36 9.23 -8.97
CA PHE A 102 13.77 10.63 -8.93
C PHE A 102 15.28 10.89 -9.06
N ARG A 103 16.05 9.93 -9.61
CA ARG A 103 17.51 10.05 -9.81
C ARG A 103 17.92 10.84 -11.06
N GLY A 104 16.96 11.23 -11.89
CA GLY A 104 17.20 11.97 -13.12
C GLY A 104 15.98 12.76 -13.55
N ALA A 105 16.22 13.85 -14.28
CA ALA A 105 15.13 14.61 -14.90
C ALA A 105 14.56 13.84 -16.09
N VAL A 106 13.24 13.91 -16.27
CA VAL A 106 12.52 13.27 -17.38
C VAL A 106 11.84 14.33 -18.23
N GLY A 107 12.25 14.50 -19.48
CA GLY A 107 11.65 15.46 -20.39
C GLY A 107 10.16 15.21 -20.62
N GLY A 108 9.38 16.27 -20.89
CA GLY A 108 7.95 16.17 -21.18
C GLY A 108 7.07 15.85 -19.96
N THR A 109 7.59 16.00 -18.75
CA THR A 109 6.86 15.75 -17.49
C THR A 109 6.68 17.04 -16.68
N LEU A 110 5.93 17.00 -15.58
CA LEU A 110 5.75 18.16 -14.70
C LEU A 110 7.11 18.68 -14.24
N LEU A 111 7.33 19.98 -14.42
CA LEU A 111 8.61 20.61 -14.12
C LEU A 111 8.66 21.05 -12.66
N ASP A 112 9.79 20.79 -12.03
CA ASP A 112 10.12 21.33 -10.72
C ASP A 112 10.45 22.83 -10.79
N LYS A 113 10.72 23.45 -9.63
CA LYS A 113 11.04 24.89 -9.55
C LYS A 113 12.23 25.34 -10.38
N ALA A 114 13.13 24.41 -10.74
CA ALA A 114 14.31 24.67 -11.55
C ALA A 114 14.11 24.29 -13.03
N GLY A 115 12.88 23.97 -13.45
CA GLY A 115 12.56 23.58 -14.82
C GLY A 115 12.93 22.13 -15.15
N ARG A 116 13.19 21.27 -14.17
CA ARG A 116 13.56 19.86 -14.39
C ARG A 116 12.31 19.00 -14.31
N GLY A 117 12.07 18.17 -15.32
CA GLY A 117 10.94 17.25 -15.31
C GLY A 117 11.07 16.18 -14.23
N THR A 118 10.02 16.00 -13.43
CA THR A 118 10.00 15.12 -12.25
C THR A 118 9.76 13.65 -12.56
N GLY A 119 9.34 13.32 -13.78
CA GLY A 119 8.85 11.99 -14.15
C GLY A 119 7.33 11.84 -14.01
N LEU A 120 6.70 12.59 -13.11
CA LEU A 120 5.25 12.64 -12.96
C LEU A 120 4.65 13.51 -14.06
N THR A 121 3.61 13.03 -14.73
CA THR A 121 3.10 13.62 -15.98
C THR A 121 1.86 14.47 -15.80
N HIS A 122 1.10 14.27 -14.71
CA HIS A 122 -0.22 14.85 -14.56
C HIS A 122 -0.48 15.38 -13.15
N ARG A 123 -1.44 16.29 -13.07
CA ARG A 123 -2.15 16.62 -11.83
C ARG A 123 -3.53 15.99 -11.85
N LEU A 124 -4.14 15.80 -10.68
CA LEU A 124 -5.56 15.50 -10.60
C LEU A 124 -6.35 16.62 -11.30
N PRO A 125 -7.21 16.32 -12.30
CA PRO A 125 -7.96 17.36 -12.99
C PRO A 125 -8.77 18.21 -12.01
N GLY A 126 -8.80 19.53 -12.24
CA GLY A 126 -9.41 20.48 -11.32
C GLY A 126 -8.43 21.11 -10.33
N THR A 127 -7.27 20.51 -10.09
CA THR A 127 -6.26 21.07 -9.17
C THR A 127 -5.14 21.80 -9.90
N GLY A 128 -4.42 22.65 -9.16
CA GLY A 128 -3.14 23.22 -9.61
C GLY A 128 -3.20 24.17 -10.81
N LYS A 129 -4.40 24.65 -11.20
CA LYS A 129 -4.60 25.55 -12.36
C LYS A 129 -3.87 26.90 -12.24
N LEU A 130 -3.55 27.35 -11.03
CA LEU A 130 -2.78 28.56 -10.77
C LEU A 130 -1.29 28.30 -10.51
N LEU A 131 -0.84 27.05 -10.55
CA LEU A 131 0.58 26.75 -10.42
C LEU A 131 1.30 27.11 -11.72
N PRO A 132 2.45 27.79 -11.65
CA PRO A 132 3.25 28.09 -12.83
C PRO A 132 3.82 26.81 -13.44
N ALA A 133 4.27 26.90 -14.70
CA ALA A 133 4.88 25.77 -15.40
C ALA A 133 6.10 25.20 -14.66
N HIS A 134 6.92 26.06 -14.05
CA HIS A 134 8.00 25.66 -13.14
C HIS A 134 7.46 25.70 -11.72
N ASP A 135 7.03 24.55 -11.22
CA ASP A 135 6.27 24.49 -9.99
C ASP A 135 7.15 24.81 -8.76
N PRO A 136 6.88 25.90 -8.02
CA PRO A 136 7.66 26.27 -6.84
C PRO A 136 7.57 25.25 -5.69
N ASN A 137 6.53 24.40 -5.67
CA ASN A 137 6.29 23.41 -4.63
C ASN A 137 6.94 22.05 -4.95
N LEU A 138 7.57 21.90 -6.10
CA LEU A 138 8.30 20.70 -6.49
C LEU A 138 9.79 20.97 -6.54
N VAL A 139 10.57 20.10 -5.90
CA VAL A 139 12.03 20.10 -6.01
C VAL A 139 12.53 18.70 -6.29
N LEU A 140 13.07 18.48 -7.49
CA LEU A 140 13.78 17.25 -7.80
C LEU A 140 15.19 17.30 -7.17
N ALA A 141 15.59 16.26 -6.46
CA ALA A 141 16.92 16.14 -5.86
C ALA A 141 17.62 14.87 -6.37
N PRO A 142 18.13 14.87 -7.62
CA PRO A 142 18.69 13.67 -8.26
C PRO A 142 19.82 13.01 -7.50
N ALA A 143 20.69 13.81 -6.87
CA ALA A 143 21.85 13.33 -6.12
C ALA A 143 21.49 12.40 -4.96
N VAL A 144 20.28 12.54 -4.40
CA VAL A 144 19.78 11.73 -3.30
C VAL A 144 18.56 10.87 -3.69
N GLY A 145 18.13 10.93 -4.96
CA GLY A 145 16.97 10.20 -5.46
C GLY A 145 15.68 10.56 -4.73
N LEU A 146 15.41 11.86 -4.56
CA LEU A 146 14.19 12.35 -3.91
C LEU A 146 13.43 13.34 -4.79
N LEU A 147 12.11 13.29 -4.71
CA LEU A 147 11.23 14.40 -5.02
C LEU A 147 10.78 15.04 -3.70
N GLN A 148 10.90 16.35 -3.58
CA GLN A 148 10.31 17.11 -2.48
C GLN A 148 9.02 17.75 -2.96
N LEU A 149 7.95 17.53 -2.20
CA LEU A 149 6.62 18.11 -2.42
C LEU A 149 6.29 19.03 -1.26
N THR A 150 6.13 20.33 -1.53
CA THR A 150 5.70 21.31 -0.52
C THR A 150 4.17 21.37 -0.49
N THR A 151 3.57 21.14 0.67
CA THR A 151 2.12 21.22 0.85
C THR A 151 1.63 22.64 0.63
N THR A 152 0.42 22.78 0.09
CA THR A 152 -0.23 24.08 -0.11
C THR A 152 -1.50 24.22 0.71
N GLU A 153 -1.92 25.45 0.94
CA GLU A 153 -3.21 25.75 1.56
C GLU A 153 -4.35 25.42 0.59
N ASN A 154 -4.84 24.19 0.67
CA ASN A 154 -5.96 23.68 -0.11
C ASN A 154 -6.72 22.62 0.70
N ASP A 155 -7.98 22.40 0.35
CA ASP A 155 -8.78 21.30 0.88
C ASP A 155 -9.66 20.74 -0.23
N LEU A 156 -9.51 19.45 -0.54
CA LEU A 156 -10.41 18.79 -1.48
C LEU A 156 -11.81 18.63 -0.87
N ASN A 157 -11.93 18.56 0.46
CA ASN A 157 -13.23 18.65 1.10
C ASN A 157 -13.74 20.10 0.98
N GLY A 158 -14.90 20.29 0.36
CA GLY A 158 -15.45 21.62 0.07
C GLY A 158 -14.73 22.39 -1.05
N GLN A 159 -13.80 21.75 -1.78
CA GLN A 159 -13.12 22.31 -2.97
C GLN A 159 -12.40 23.66 -2.73
N VAL A 160 -11.77 23.82 -1.57
CA VAL A 160 -11.16 25.08 -1.14
C VAL A 160 -9.76 25.22 -1.73
N LYS A 161 -9.51 26.32 -2.47
CA LYS A 161 -8.19 26.67 -3.03
C LYS A 161 -7.52 25.54 -3.84
N ILE A 162 -8.33 24.67 -4.44
CA ILE A 162 -7.86 23.50 -5.21
C ILE A 162 -7.03 23.91 -6.43
N ASP A 163 -7.23 25.13 -6.95
CA ASP A 163 -6.44 25.73 -8.01
C ASP A 163 -4.94 25.90 -7.66
N ARG A 164 -4.59 25.85 -6.37
CA ARG A 164 -3.21 25.81 -5.86
C ARG A 164 -2.82 24.44 -5.28
N GLY A 165 -3.70 23.44 -5.41
CA GLY A 165 -3.54 22.13 -4.81
C GLY A 165 -2.47 21.27 -5.48
N GLU A 166 -1.57 20.74 -4.65
CA GLU A 166 -0.52 19.82 -5.06
C GLU A 166 -0.99 18.36 -5.07
N TYR A 167 -1.56 17.95 -6.20
CA TYR A 167 -2.04 16.59 -6.45
C TYR A 167 -1.34 16.04 -7.70
N VAL A 168 -0.09 15.62 -7.54
CA VAL A 168 0.80 15.24 -8.67
C VAL A 168 0.87 13.74 -8.84
N GLY A 169 0.96 13.27 -10.07
CA GLY A 169 0.90 11.86 -10.35
C GLY A 169 0.96 11.52 -11.83
N VAL A 170 0.24 10.48 -12.21
CA VAL A 170 0.15 9.99 -13.57
C VAL A 170 -1.29 9.63 -13.93
N ARG A 171 -1.53 9.45 -15.22
CA ARG A 171 -2.78 8.95 -15.77
C ARG A 171 -2.66 7.44 -15.99
N LEU A 172 -3.58 6.64 -15.44
CA LEU A 172 -3.49 5.18 -15.54
C LEU A 172 -3.65 4.65 -16.97
N SER A 173 -4.34 5.38 -17.86
CA SER A 173 -4.46 4.99 -19.27
C SER A 173 -3.10 4.93 -19.97
N ASP A 174 -2.11 5.71 -19.52
CA ASP A 174 -0.73 5.69 -20.05
C ASP A 174 -0.03 4.35 -19.73
N PHE A 175 -0.59 3.58 -18.79
CA PHE A 175 -0.16 2.23 -18.40
C PHE A 175 -1.16 1.15 -18.85
N GLY A 176 -2.08 1.53 -19.75
CA GLY A 176 -3.05 0.65 -20.38
C GLY A 176 -4.22 0.23 -19.49
N PHE A 177 -4.55 1.03 -18.48
CA PHE A 177 -5.83 0.93 -17.79
C PHE A 177 -6.96 1.41 -18.71
N THR A 178 -8.03 0.63 -18.77
CA THR A 178 -9.22 0.87 -19.58
C THR A 178 -10.51 0.84 -18.74
N GLY A 179 -10.38 0.64 -17.42
CA GLY A 179 -11.48 0.60 -16.45
C GLY A 179 -11.77 -0.81 -15.90
N VAL A 180 -11.30 -1.86 -16.57
CA VAL A 180 -11.55 -3.27 -16.20
C VAL A 180 -10.39 -3.91 -15.43
N GLU A 181 -9.21 -3.31 -15.50
CA GLU A 181 -8.02 -3.78 -14.84
C GLU A 181 -8.00 -3.44 -13.36
N ASP A 182 -7.18 -4.19 -12.64
CA ASP A 182 -6.78 -3.86 -11.29
C ASP A 182 -5.52 -2.99 -11.33
N PHE A 183 -5.31 -2.21 -10.27
CA PHE A 183 -4.12 -1.38 -10.17
C PHE A 183 -3.67 -1.21 -8.73
N ALA A 184 -2.40 -0.85 -8.57
CA ALA A 184 -1.82 -0.42 -7.30
C ALA A 184 -0.84 0.72 -7.56
N VAL A 185 -0.90 1.74 -6.71
CA VAL A 185 0.12 2.77 -6.64
C VAL A 185 0.74 2.78 -5.26
N SER A 186 2.04 2.99 -5.18
CA SER A 186 2.74 3.08 -3.92
C SER A 186 3.74 4.21 -3.89
N ALA A 187 4.03 4.70 -2.69
CA ALA A 187 5.03 5.71 -2.43
C ALA A 187 5.88 5.37 -1.22
N VAL A 188 7.18 5.62 -1.32
CA VAL A 188 8.13 5.53 -0.20
C VAL A 188 8.41 6.92 0.33
N ILE A 189 8.01 7.17 1.57
CA ILE A 189 8.15 8.46 2.25
C ILE A 189 9.15 8.30 3.40
N PRO A 190 10.44 8.61 3.18
CA PRO A 190 11.41 8.58 4.27
C PRO A 190 11.17 9.73 5.24
N ASN A 191 11.44 9.50 6.53
CA ASN A 191 11.38 10.52 7.57
C ASN A 191 10.11 11.39 7.47
N SER A 192 8.95 10.76 7.62
CA SER A 192 7.64 11.40 7.47
C SER A 192 7.54 12.73 8.24
N PRO A 193 6.98 13.79 7.62
CA PRO A 193 6.99 15.12 8.22
C PRO A 193 6.08 15.19 9.45
N VAL A 194 6.37 16.15 10.32
CA VAL A 194 5.45 16.55 11.37
C VAL A 194 4.26 17.30 10.75
N LEU A 195 3.08 16.71 10.86
CA LEU A 195 1.83 17.32 10.41
C LEU A 195 1.27 18.28 11.47
N GLY A 196 0.89 19.48 11.03
CA GLY A 196 0.05 20.39 11.79
C GLY A 196 -1.40 19.92 11.81
N GLU A 197 -2.22 20.54 12.66
CA GLU A 197 -3.66 20.25 12.74
C GLU A 197 -4.32 20.33 11.35
N VAL A 198 -5.09 19.30 11.00
CA VAL A 198 -5.75 19.06 9.70
C VAL A 198 -4.84 18.92 8.48
N ASP A 199 -3.51 19.04 8.62
CA ASP A 199 -2.57 18.75 7.54
C ASP A 199 -2.74 17.29 7.09
N GLN A 200 -2.62 17.06 5.78
CA GLN A 200 -2.79 15.77 5.13
C GLN A 200 -1.64 15.50 4.16
N LEU A 201 -1.24 14.24 4.09
CA LEU A 201 -0.42 13.72 2.99
C LEU A 201 -0.89 12.32 2.62
N GLY A 202 -0.66 11.91 1.38
CA GLY A 202 -0.96 10.54 1.01
C GLY A 202 -1.03 10.28 -0.48
N LEU A 203 -1.87 9.30 -0.82
CA LEU A 203 -2.17 8.86 -2.17
C LEU A 203 -3.62 9.17 -2.55
N TYR A 204 -3.86 9.37 -3.84
CA TYR A 204 -5.20 9.53 -4.39
C TYR A 204 -5.42 8.66 -5.63
N ALA A 205 -6.69 8.40 -5.94
CA ALA A 205 -7.15 7.88 -7.23
C ALA A 205 -8.48 8.56 -7.59
N GLY A 206 -8.63 9.07 -8.81
CA GLY A 206 -9.88 9.72 -9.22
C GLY A 206 -9.83 10.33 -10.60
N VAL A 207 -10.93 10.96 -11.02
CA VAL A 207 -11.05 11.59 -12.34
C VAL A 207 -10.95 13.11 -12.27
N ARG A 208 -11.29 13.69 -11.12
CA ARG A 208 -11.29 15.14 -10.88
C ARG A 208 -11.25 15.43 -9.38
N SER A 209 -10.97 16.68 -9.02
CA SER A 209 -10.89 17.17 -7.64
C SER A 209 -12.15 16.95 -6.80
N ASP A 210 -13.31 16.77 -7.42
CA ASP A 210 -14.59 16.52 -6.77
C ASP A 210 -15.10 15.09 -6.98
N ARG A 211 -14.26 14.20 -7.53
CA ARG A 211 -14.61 12.81 -7.83
C ARG A 211 -13.39 11.91 -7.74
N HIS A 212 -13.02 11.59 -6.51
CA HIS A 212 -11.83 10.82 -6.17
C HIS A 212 -11.99 10.07 -4.84
N ILE A 213 -11.04 9.19 -4.58
CA ILE A 213 -10.73 8.68 -3.25
C ILE A 213 -9.33 9.17 -2.87
N ARG A 214 -9.10 9.42 -1.59
CA ARG A 214 -7.78 9.77 -1.07
C ARG A 214 -7.57 9.20 0.32
N GLY A 215 -6.33 8.93 0.65
CA GLY A 215 -5.97 8.47 1.98
C GLY A 215 -4.47 8.48 2.21
N GLY A 216 -4.09 8.39 3.47
CA GLY A 216 -2.71 8.52 3.91
C GLY A 216 -2.69 8.89 5.38
N LEU A 217 -1.92 9.92 5.73
CA LEU A 217 -1.85 10.46 7.09
C LEU A 217 -2.56 11.79 7.17
N MET A 218 -3.35 11.98 8.23
CA MET A 218 -3.98 13.24 8.59
C MET A 218 -3.76 13.50 10.07
N ARG A 219 -3.58 14.76 10.47
CA ARG A 219 -3.71 15.15 11.86
C ARG A 219 -5.17 15.56 12.16
N PRO A 220 -5.93 14.84 12.99
CA PRO A 220 -7.29 15.24 13.32
C PRO A 220 -7.35 16.64 13.94
N GLY A 221 -8.41 17.39 13.61
CA GLY A 221 -8.69 18.69 14.24
C GLY A 221 -9.03 18.59 15.73
N GLY A 222 -8.96 19.71 16.45
CA GLY A 222 -9.37 19.83 17.85
C GLY A 222 -8.27 19.57 18.88
N ASN A 223 -7.12 19.05 18.48
CA ASN A 223 -5.94 18.90 19.34
C ASN A 223 -4.92 20.00 19.05
N ARG A 224 -4.82 21.00 19.92
CA ARG A 224 -3.82 22.07 19.79
C ARG A 224 -2.41 21.50 20.01
N GLY A 225 -1.54 21.60 19.01
CA GLY A 225 -0.11 21.28 19.12
C GLY A 225 0.39 20.25 18.11
N VAL A 226 1.70 19.97 18.18
CA VAL A 226 2.35 18.88 17.44
C VAL A 226 1.92 17.55 18.07
N GLY A 227 1.51 16.58 17.25
CA GLY A 227 1.11 15.27 17.72
C GLY A 227 1.15 14.24 16.60
N PRO A 228 0.91 12.97 16.92
CA PRO A 228 0.97 11.92 15.93
C PRO A 228 -0.16 12.05 14.92
N SER A 229 0.10 11.53 13.72
CA SER A 229 -0.88 11.49 12.64
C SER A 229 -1.76 10.25 12.78
N THR A 230 -2.91 10.25 12.14
CA THR A 230 -3.82 9.11 12.06
C THR A 230 -3.94 8.69 10.61
N GLN A 231 -3.96 7.39 10.34
CA GLN A 231 -4.25 6.90 9.00
C GLN A 231 -5.71 7.23 8.67
N PHE A 232 -5.96 7.73 7.47
CA PHE A 232 -7.32 7.96 6.99
C PHE A 232 -7.52 7.45 5.57
N PHE A 233 -8.78 7.16 5.23
CA PHE A 233 -9.20 6.85 3.88
C PHE A 233 -10.63 7.35 3.66
N VAL A 234 -10.88 8.03 2.54
CA VAL A 234 -12.14 8.73 2.30
C VAL A 234 -12.48 8.80 0.81
N GLY A 235 -13.78 8.79 0.50
CA GLY A 235 -14.29 9.09 -0.84
C GLY A 235 -14.82 10.51 -0.92
N ASN A 236 -14.74 11.13 -2.10
CA ASN A 236 -15.26 12.45 -2.37
C ASN A 236 -16.02 12.40 -3.70
N ASN A 237 -17.30 12.76 -3.68
CA ASN A 237 -18.17 12.75 -4.84
C ASN A 237 -19.08 13.97 -4.80
N GLY A 238 -18.82 14.93 -5.68
CA GLY A 238 -19.47 16.24 -5.67
C GLY A 238 -18.74 17.30 -4.84
N GLY A 239 -17.51 17.02 -4.39
CA GLY A 239 -16.66 17.99 -3.72
C GLY A 239 -16.62 17.86 -2.21
N ASP A 240 -17.54 17.10 -1.61
CA ASP A 240 -17.58 16.83 -0.18
C ASP A 240 -17.10 15.41 0.12
N ASP A 241 -16.37 15.29 1.22
CA ASP A 241 -15.90 14.01 1.74
C ASP A 241 -17.07 13.19 2.33
N ALA A 242 -17.07 11.89 2.05
CA ALA A 242 -18.05 10.93 2.56
C ALA A 242 -17.38 9.64 2.99
N ASN A 243 -17.94 8.98 4.01
CA ASN A 243 -17.43 7.72 4.56
C ASN A 243 -15.96 7.83 4.98
N LEU A 244 -15.61 8.85 5.74
CA LEU A 244 -14.27 9.00 6.31
C LEU A 244 -14.02 7.86 7.31
N HIS A 245 -12.99 7.06 7.04
CA HIS A 245 -12.49 6.04 7.96
C HIS A 245 -11.12 6.46 8.48
N MET A 246 -10.89 6.28 9.77
CA MET A 246 -9.65 6.64 10.45
C MET A 246 -9.21 5.52 11.38
N VAL A 247 -7.93 5.19 11.41
CA VAL A 247 -7.38 4.18 12.32
C VAL A 247 -5.97 4.54 12.78
N GLY A 248 -5.67 4.13 14.01
CA GLY A 248 -4.33 4.11 14.53
C GLY A 248 -3.71 5.48 14.77
N VAL A 249 -2.47 5.41 15.24
CA VAL A 249 -1.63 6.55 15.56
C VAL A 249 -0.27 6.26 14.96
N VAL A 250 0.19 7.14 14.09
CA VAL A 250 1.45 7.03 13.38
C VAL A 250 2.40 8.10 13.90
N ALA A 251 3.54 7.67 14.42
CA ALA A 251 4.61 8.56 14.86
C ALA A 251 5.14 9.40 13.69
N THR A 252 5.74 10.55 13.99
CA THR A 252 6.42 11.39 13.00
C THR A 252 7.88 10.98 12.86
N GLY A 253 8.51 11.29 11.72
CA GLY A 253 9.92 11.01 11.49
C GLY A 253 10.22 9.54 11.21
N VAL A 254 9.19 8.74 10.91
CA VAL A 254 9.32 7.32 10.54
C VAL A 254 9.35 7.17 9.02
N ASP A 255 9.96 6.07 8.57
CA ASP A 255 9.97 5.68 7.16
C ASP A 255 8.69 4.94 6.81
N LEU A 256 7.98 5.40 5.79
CA LEU A 256 6.67 4.86 5.41
C LEU A 256 6.67 4.30 3.99
N VAL A 257 5.85 3.26 3.79
CA VAL A 257 5.33 2.90 2.48
C VAL A 257 3.83 3.04 2.51
N LEU A 258 3.30 3.82 1.58
CA LEU A 258 1.87 3.93 1.35
C LEU A 258 1.54 3.12 0.09
N GLN A 259 0.45 2.37 0.11
CA GLN A 259 -0.09 1.68 -1.07
C GLN A 259 -1.59 1.88 -1.15
N LEU A 260 -2.05 2.41 -2.28
CA LEU A 260 -3.46 2.49 -2.65
C LEU A 260 -3.70 1.54 -3.82
N GLU A 261 -4.67 0.64 -3.70
CA GLU A 261 -4.97 -0.34 -4.73
C GLU A 261 -6.46 -0.49 -4.99
N ARG A 262 -6.77 -0.97 -6.19
CA ARG A 262 -8.07 -1.47 -6.60
C ARG A 262 -7.89 -2.92 -7.04
N VAL A 263 -8.55 -3.84 -6.33
CA VAL A 263 -8.52 -5.28 -6.63
C VAL A 263 -9.95 -5.80 -6.71
N ARG A 264 -10.33 -6.31 -7.88
CA ARG A 264 -11.69 -6.78 -8.19
C ARG A 264 -12.74 -5.72 -7.84
N GLY A 265 -12.46 -4.48 -8.23
CA GLY A 265 -13.31 -3.31 -7.97
C GLY A 265 -13.21 -2.73 -6.55
N LYS A 266 -12.63 -3.43 -5.57
CA LYS A 266 -12.54 -2.95 -4.19
C LYS A 266 -11.29 -2.14 -3.96
N TYR A 267 -11.42 -1.03 -3.24
CA TYR A 267 -10.32 -0.15 -2.93
C TYR A 267 -9.82 -0.33 -1.49
N SER A 268 -8.51 -0.34 -1.32
CA SER A 268 -7.84 -0.42 -0.02
C SER A 268 -6.64 0.51 0.03
N LEU A 269 -6.33 0.98 1.23
CA LEU A 269 -5.13 1.74 1.53
C LEU A 269 -4.34 1.02 2.61
N MET A 270 -3.08 0.71 2.35
CA MET A 270 -2.14 0.18 3.32
C MET A 270 -1.06 1.21 3.65
N ILE A 271 -0.67 1.28 4.91
CA ILE A 271 0.53 1.99 5.38
C ILE A 271 1.41 1.02 6.13
N GLU A 272 2.65 0.88 5.68
CA GLU A 272 3.73 0.16 6.37
C GLU A 272 4.65 1.17 7.03
N ASN A 273 4.84 1.07 8.35
CA ASN A 273 5.89 1.77 9.08
C ASN A 273 7.15 0.91 9.06
N ARG A 274 8.10 1.25 8.19
CA ARG A 274 9.37 0.52 8.05
C ARG A 274 10.32 0.71 9.22
N THR A 275 10.09 1.73 10.04
CA THR A 275 10.88 1.95 11.26
C THR A 275 10.47 0.98 12.37
N SER A 276 9.17 0.74 12.57
CA SER A 276 8.67 -0.21 13.58
C SER A 276 8.41 -1.63 13.06
N GLY A 277 8.25 -1.80 11.73
CA GLY A 277 7.82 -3.05 11.09
C GLY A 277 6.30 -3.27 11.13
N GLU A 278 5.52 -2.32 11.63
CA GLU A 278 4.06 -2.43 11.73
C GLU A 278 3.38 -2.05 10.40
N SER A 279 2.22 -2.64 10.12
CA SER A 279 1.40 -2.28 8.97
C SER A 279 -0.07 -2.20 9.34
N THR A 280 -0.79 -1.29 8.69
CA THR A 280 -2.22 -1.08 8.86
C THR A 280 -2.89 -0.95 7.51
N ALA A 281 -4.08 -1.52 7.38
CA ALA A 281 -4.89 -1.46 6.17
C ALA A 281 -6.26 -0.86 6.49
N LEU A 282 -6.75 -0.01 5.58
CA LEU A 282 -8.09 0.55 5.60
C LEU A 282 -8.81 0.22 4.30
N THR A 283 -10.11 0.03 4.43
CA THR A 283 -11.05 0.05 3.31
C THR A 283 -12.10 1.11 3.61
N ILE A 284 -12.75 1.59 2.55
CA ILE A 284 -13.92 2.47 2.66
C ILE A 284 -15.13 1.77 2.06
N ARG A 285 -16.33 2.35 2.28
CA ARG A 285 -17.50 1.99 1.47
C ARG A 285 -17.12 2.08 -0.02
N HIS A 286 -17.49 1.06 -0.79
CA HIS A 286 -17.17 0.96 -2.22
C HIS A 286 -17.55 2.26 -2.96
N PRO A 287 -16.60 2.94 -3.62
CA PRO A 287 -16.86 4.18 -4.34
C PRO A 287 -17.50 3.87 -5.70
N GLU A 288 -18.79 3.57 -5.71
CA GLU A 288 -19.59 3.28 -6.92
C GLU A 288 -19.43 4.36 -8.00
N PHE A 289 -19.17 5.61 -7.60
CA PHE A 289 -18.93 6.72 -8.51
C PHE A 289 -17.60 6.62 -9.27
N LEU A 290 -16.70 5.67 -8.98
CA LEU A 290 -15.53 5.39 -9.81
C LEU A 290 -15.73 4.14 -10.69
N ASP A 291 -16.85 3.44 -10.55
CA ASP A 291 -17.15 2.30 -11.40
C ASP A 291 -17.40 2.75 -12.84
N GLY A 292 -16.74 2.07 -13.79
CA GLY A 292 -16.84 2.38 -15.20
C GLY A 292 -15.95 3.54 -15.68
N GLU A 293 -15.24 4.23 -14.78
CA GLU A 293 -14.24 5.22 -15.18
C GLU A 293 -13.10 4.52 -15.92
N ARG A 294 -12.91 4.90 -17.18
CA ARG A 294 -11.90 4.29 -18.07
C ARG A 294 -10.53 4.90 -17.92
N ASP A 295 -10.45 5.95 -17.11
CA ASP A 295 -9.29 6.78 -17.01
C ASP A 295 -9.24 7.38 -15.61
N LEU A 296 -8.23 6.99 -14.84
CA LEU A 296 -8.04 7.46 -13.48
C LEU A 296 -6.68 8.13 -13.38
N TYR A 297 -6.64 9.23 -12.66
CA TYR A 297 -5.43 9.88 -12.21
C TYR A 297 -5.09 9.34 -10.84
N VAL A 298 -3.82 8.98 -10.65
CA VAL A 298 -3.31 8.43 -9.40
C VAL A 298 -2.01 9.13 -9.04
N GLY A 299 -1.81 9.39 -7.76
CA GLY A 299 -0.65 10.18 -7.38
C GLY A 299 -0.52 10.45 -5.90
N LEU A 300 0.39 11.37 -5.61
CA LEU A 300 0.74 11.89 -4.31
C LEU A 300 0.00 13.19 -4.06
N PHE A 301 -0.31 13.47 -2.79
CA PHE A 301 -0.77 14.80 -2.42
C PHE A 301 -0.24 15.24 -1.07
N GLY A 302 -0.26 16.56 -0.89
CA GLY A 302 0.06 17.23 0.35
C GLY A 302 -0.80 18.48 0.50
N ALA A 303 -1.50 18.61 1.63
CA ALA A 303 -2.42 19.71 1.88
C ALA A 303 -2.27 20.21 3.32
N THR A 304 -2.37 21.52 3.50
CA THR A 304 -2.50 22.18 4.81
C THR A 304 -3.84 22.94 4.83
N PRO A 305 -4.98 22.24 4.96
CA PRO A 305 -6.30 22.86 4.96
C PRO A 305 -6.37 24.01 5.97
N TRP A 306 -6.92 25.14 5.54
CA TRP A 306 -7.19 26.30 6.40
C TRP A 306 -5.95 26.94 7.05
N ARG A 307 -4.74 26.55 6.64
CA ARG A 307 -3.47 27.02 7.19
C ARG A 307 -2.46 27.30 6.09
N ASN A 308 -1.71 28.37 6.24
CA ASN A 308 -0.61 28.72 5.33
C ASN A 308 0.76 28.37 5.95
N ILE A 309 0.87 27.22 6.61
CA ILE A 309 2.13 26.72 7.17
C ILE A 309 2.57 25.50 6.35
N PRO A 310 3.38 25.71 5.30
CA PRO A 310 3.78 24.62 4.41
C PRO A 310 4.64 23.58 5.13
N ARG A 311 4.51 22.32 4.68
CA ARG A 311 5.32 21.17 5.06
C ARG A 311 6.00 20.63 3.82
N THR A 312 7.18 20.04 3.99
CA THR A 312 7.85 19.33 2.90
C THR A 312 7.71 17.83 3.11
N ILE A 313 7.15 17.16 2.10
CA ILE A 313 7.07 15.70 2.02
C ILE A 313 8.24 15.24 1.14
N LEU A 314 9.04 14.31 1.65
CA LEU A 314 10.09 13.66 0.88
C LEU A 314 9.53 12.39 0.26
N VAL A 315 9.73 12.21 -1.04
CA VAL A 315 9.30 11.01 -1.76
C VAL A 315 10.52 10.39 -2.43
N LYS A 316 10.84 9.17 -2.03
CA LYS A 316 11.99 8.41 -2.54
C LYS A 316 11.65 7.55 -3.74
N GLU A 317 10.43 7.04 -3.78
CA GLU A 317 9.94 6.25 -4.89
C GLU A 317 8.43 6.48 -5.03
N PHE A 318 7.96 6.55 -6.27
CA PHE A 318 6.56 6.36 -6.62
C PHE A 318 6.48 5.20 -7.62
N LYS A 319 5.52 4.29 -7.46
CA LYS A 319 5.35 3.13 -8.33
C LYS A 319 3.90 2.98 -8.75
N VAL A 320 3.70 2.56 -9.99
CA VAL A 320 2.39 2.31 -10.60
C VAL A 320 2.40 0.92 -11.20
N ASN A 321 1.39 0.13 -10.87
CA ASN A 321 1.14 -1.20 -11.41
C ASN A 321 -0.30 -1.24 -11.95
N VAL A 322 -0.48 -1.73 -13.17
CA VAL A 322 -1.79 -2.03 -13.76
C VAL A 322 -1.74 -3.47 -14.27
N TRP A 323 -2.74 -4.28 -13.91
CA TRP A 323 -2.77 -5.68 -14.33
C TRP A 323 -4.15 -6.22 -14.64
N THR A 324 -4.17 -7.18 -15.57
CA THR A 324 -5.35 -7.98 -15.88
C THR A 324 -5.11 -9.41 -15.43
N ARG A 325 -6.12 -10.02 -14.80
CA ARG A 325 -6.12 -11.45 -14.50
C ARG A 325 -6.58 -12.23 -15.73
N ARG A 326 -5.76 -13.15 -16.22
CA ARG A 326 -6.17 -14.16 -17.20
C ARG A 326 -6.53 -15.46 -16.47
N ASN A 327 -7.64 -16.05 -16.87
CA ASN A 327 -8.04 -17.40 -16.47
C ASN A 327 -7.41 -18.43 -17.40
#